data_AF-A0A537NGX1-F1
#
_entry.id   AF-A0A537NGX1-F1
#
_cell.length_a   1.000
_cell.length_b   1.000
_cell.length_c   1.000
_cell.angle_alpha   90.00
_cell.angle_beta   90.00
_cell.angle_gamma   90.00
#
_symmetry.space_group_name_H-M   'P 1'
#
loop_
_entity.id
_entity.type
_entity.pdbx_description
1 polymer ?
#
loop_
_entity_poly.entity_id
_entity_poly.type
_entity_poly.pdbx_seq_one_letter_code
_entity_poly.pdbx_strand_id
1 'polypeptide(L)'
;MRIVTLAMAVLALFGIGAAWADSVVYTLTGMGTGVLGSSKCATYQITIDVSVDGKAVKGLFKQQGRPERPFAATLDDKGAFKAKADVGEGNVVDVSGTIADKESRILLDGYCKFEGKLTRK
;
A
#
# COMPACT_ATOMS: atom_id res chain seq x y z
N MET A 1 -56.99 21.45 41.65
CA MET A 1 -55.77 21.54 42.48
C MET A 1 -54.62 20.89 41.71
N ARG A 2 -53.63 21.70 41.25
CA ARG A 2 -52.18 21.38 41.11
C ARG A 2 -51.78 20.27 40.10
N ILE A 3 -50.85 20.36 39.15
CA ILE A 3 -49.62 21.14 38.87
C ILE A 3 -49.23 20.84 37.39
N VAL A 4 -49.03 21.84 36.52
CA VAL A 4 -47.75 22.33 35.89
C VAL A 4 -47.14 21.43 34.77
N THR A 5 -46.97 22.08 33.61
CA THR A 5 -46.02 21.90 32.48
C THR A 5 -44.68 21.18 32.73
N LEU A 6 -44.10 20.50 31.72
CA LEU A 6 -42.83 20.86 31.03
C LEU A 6 -42.31 19.77 30.06
N ALA A 7 -41.45 20.22 29.15
CA ALA A 7 -40.89 19.54 27.98
C ALA A 7 -39.69 18.60 28.22
N MET A 8 -39.31 17.91 27.14
CA MET A 8 -37.93 17.57 26.73
C MET A 8 -37.24 16.34 27.36
N ALA A 9 -36.87 15.38 26.51
CA ALA A 9 -35.66 14.57 26.67
C ALA A 9 -35.08 14.20 25.30
N VAL A 10 -34.02 14.90 24.92
CA VAL A 10 -33.09 14.59 23.82
C VAL A 10 -32.08 13.57 24.35
N LEU A 11 -31.91 12.42 23.70
CA LEU A 11 -30.71 11.57 23.79
C LEU A 11 -30.59 10.84 22.42
N ALA A 12 -29.87 11.37 21.43
CA ALA A 12 -28.41 11.35 21.34
C ALA A 12 -27.80 9.94 21.56
N LEU A 13 -28.08 9.02 20.64
CA LEU A 13 -27.13 7.97 20.27
C LEU A 13 -26.70 8.33 18.84
N PHE A 14 -25.70 9.21 18.65
CA PHE A 14 -24.31 8.77 18.56
C PHE A 14 -24.17 7.40 17.87
N GLY A 15 -24.72 7.29 16.66
CA GLY A 15 -24.15 6.46 15.61
C GLY A 15 -22.89 7.14 15.11
N ILE A 16 -21.84 7.03 15.92
CA ILE A 16 -20.47 7.46 15.66
C ILE A 16 -20.12 6.96 14.26
N GLY A 17 -19.76 7.88 13.37
CA GLY A 17 -19.39 7.58 12.01
C GLY A 17 -18.42 6.41 12.00
N ALA A 18 -18.71 5.40 11.17
CA ALA A 18 -17.65 4.57 10.66
C ALA A 18 -16.70 5.53 9.94
N ALA A 19 -15.64 5.94 10.63
CA ALA A 19 -14.46 6.45 9.96
C ALA A 19 -13.99 5.27 9.11
N TRP A 20 -14.48 5.19 7.87
CA TRP A 20 -13.84 4.41 6.85
C TRP A 20 -12.43 4.97 6.81
N ALA A 21 -11.49 4.22 7.37
CA ALA A 21 -10.09 4.53 7.25
C ALA A 21 -9.84 4.62 5.75
N ASP A 22 -9.62 5.84 5.26
CA ASP A 22 -9.27 6.10 3.87
C ASP A 22 -8.01 5.27 3.61
N SER A 23 -8.16 4.18 2.86
CA SER A 23 -7.03 3.37 2.45
C SER A 23 -6.13 4.28 1.63
N VAL A 24 -4.97 4.64 2.18
CA VAL A 24 -4.06 5.55 1.49
C VAL A 24 -3.35 4.74 0.43
N VAL A 25 -3.64 5.05 -0.84
CA VAL A 25 -2.99 4.41 -1.97
C VAL A 25 -1.81 5.24 -2.40
N TYR A 26 -0.65 4.62 -2.47
CA TYR A 26 0.56 5.16 -3.04
C TYR A 26 0.86 4.44 -4.35
N THR A 27 1.42 5.14 -5.32
CA THR A 27 1.78 4.57 -6.62
C THR A 27 3.20 4.92 -7.02
N LEU A 28 3.86 3.98 -7.68
CA LEU A 28 5.12 4.16 -8.39
C LEU A 28 4.96 3.60 -9.79
N THR A 29 5.28 4.40 -10.80
CA THR A 29 5.54 3.90 -12.15
C THR A 29 7.01 4.15 -12.47
N GLY A 30 7.72 3.09 -12.83
CA GLY A 30 9.17 3.16 -13.02
C GLY A 30 9.70 2.11 -13.99
N MET A 31 10.96 2.27 -14.37
CA MET A 31 11.69 1.33 -15.20
C MET A 31 12.57 0.43 -14.32
N GLY A 32 12.70 -0.84 -14.68
CA GLY A 32 13.57 -1.75 -13.96
C GLY A 32 15.04 -1.40 -14.17
N THR A 33 15.85 -1.59 -13.14
CA THR A 33 17.30 -1.60 -13.28
C THR A 33 17.78 -3.04 -13.22
N GLY A 34 18.73 -3.38 -14.09
CA GLY A 34 19.35 -4.69 -14.06
C GLY A 34 20.28 -4.79 -12.86
N VAL A 35 20.19 -5.89 -12.10
CA VAL A 35 21.31 -6.35 -11.28
C VAL A 35 22.42 -6.83 -12.22
N LEU A 36 23.70 -6.70 -11.81
CA LEU A 36 24.90 -7.00 -12.63
C LEU A 36 24.68 -8.21 -13.56
N GLY A 37 24.49 -7.94 -14.88
CA GLY A 37 24.28 -8.96 -15.91
C GLY A 37 22.88 -9.01 -16.56
N SER A 38 21.88 -8.26 -16.07
CA SER A 38 20.52 -8.29 -16.65
C SER A 38 20.20 -7.07 -17.53
N SER A 39 20.51 -7.17 -18.82
CA SER A 39 20.33 -6.08 -19.80
C SER A 39 18.87 -5.82 -20.20
N LYS A 40 17.92 -6.70 -19.83
CA LYS A 40 16.52 -6.62 -20.23
C LYS A 40 15.64 -5.84 -19.25
N CYS A 41 16.07 -5.69 -17.99
CA CYS A 41 15.29 -5.01 -16.95
C CYS A 41 14.97 -3.54 -17.26
N ALA A 42 15.91 -2.85 -17.90
CA ALA A 42 15.75 -1.46 -18.35
C ALA A 42 14.66 -1.24 -19.41
N THR A 43 14.12 -2.31 -20.00
CA THR A 43 13.02 -2.22 -20.98
C THR A 43 11.65 -2.51 -20.38
N TYR A 44 11.59 -3.02 -19.14
CA TYR A 44 10.32 -3.35 -18.49
C TYR A 44 9.86 -2.18 -17.63
N GLN A 45 8.71 -1.61 -18.00
CA GLN A 45 7.98 -0.69 -17.16
C GLN A 45 7.18 -1.48 -16.11
N ILE A 46 7.17 -0.99 -14.88
CA ILE A 46 6.35 -1.50 -13.80
C ILE A 46 5.47 -0.38 -13.24
N THR A 47 4.26 -0.75 -12.85
CA THR A 47 3.40 0.06 -11.99
C THR A 47 3.20 -0.69 -10.68
N ILE A 48 3.37 -0.02 -9.55
CA ILE A 48 3.21 -0.60 -8.23
C ILE A 48 2.29 0.30 -7.43
N ASP A 49 1.17 -0.25 -6.99
CA ASP A 49 0.22 0.40 -6.10
C ASP A 49 0.34 -0.22 -4.70
N VAL A 50 0.37 0.61 -3.67
CA VAL A 50 0.51 0.23 -2.27
C VAL A 50 -0.60 0.89 -1.48
N SER A 51 -1.54 0.09 -0.99
CA SER A 51 -2.62 0.52 -0.12
C SER A 51 -2.26 0.25 1.34
N VAL A 52 -2.41 1.27 2.17
CA VAL A 52 -2.17 1.18 3.61
C VAL A 52 -3.48 1.39 4.36
N ASP A 53 -3.83 0.43 5.19
CA ASP A 53 -4.98 0.47 6.10
C ASP A 53 -4.50 0.15 7.53
N GLY A 54 -4.35 1.19 8.35
CA GLY A 54 -3.69 1.09 9.64
C GLY A 54 -2.26 0.57 9.52
N LYS A 55 -1.99 -0.64 10.02
CA LYS A 55 -0.70 -1.33 9.86
C LYS A 55 -0.67 -2.32 8.69
N ALA A 56 -1.81 -2.63 8.07
CA ALA A 56 -1.87 -3.58 6.97
C ALA A 56 -1.44 -2.90 5.66
N VAL A 57 -0.51 -3.54 4.95
CA VAL A 57 -0.05 -3.12 3.63
C VAL A 57 -0.52 -4.14 2.62
N LYS A 58 -1.27 -3.69 1.62
CA LYS A 58 -1.63 -4.47 0.44
C LYS A 58 -1.03 -3.81 -0.76
N GLY A 59 -0.28 -4.56 -1.54
CA GLY A 59 0.31 -4.05 -2.76
C GLY A 59 -0.09 -4.85 -3.98
N LEU A 60 -0.13 -4.16 -5.12
CA LEU A 60 -0.33 -4.73 -6.44
C LEU A 60 0.79 -4.21 -7.33
N PHE A 61 1.45 -5.07 -8.08
CA PHE A 61 2.38 -4.64 -9.11
C PHE A 61 2.08 -5.30 -10.44
N LYS A 62 2.26 -4.53 -11.50
CA LYS A 62 2.03 -4.95 -12.87
C LYS A 62 3.24 -4.57 -13.71
N GLN A 63 3.92 -5.59 -14.21
CA GLN A 63 4.95 -5.41 -15.22
C GLN A 63 4.30 -5.38 -16.61
N GLN A 64 4.82 -4.56 -17.52
CA GLN A 64 4.33 -4.51 -18.89
C GLN A 64 4.38 -5.90 -19.54
N GLY A 65 3.26 -6.35 -20.10
CA GLY A 65 3.14 -7.67 -20.74
C GLY A 65 3.12 -8.86 -19.78
N ARG A 66 2.93 -8.62 -18.46
CA ARG A 66 2.75 -9.67 -17.44
C ARG A 66 1.43 -9.46 -16.70
N PRO A 67 0.85 -10.52 -16.10
CA PRO A 67 -0.29 -10.37 -15.20
C PRO A 67 0.08 -9.52 -13.99
N GLU A 68 -0.91 -8.84 -13.43
CA GLU A 68 -0.79 -8.17 -12.14
C GLU A 68 -0.59 -9.19 -11.02
N ARG A 69 0.22 -8.83 -10.02
CA ARG A 69 0.60 -9.69 -8.91
C ARG A 69 0.38 -8.97 -7.57
N PRO A 70 -0.27 -9.62 -6.60
CA PRO A 70 -0.45 -9.06 -5.27
C PRO A 70 0.73 -9.37 -4.35
N PHE A 71 0.92 -8.51 -3.35
CA PHE A 71 1.70 -8.80 -2.15
C PHE A 71 1.00 -8.23 -0.92
N ALA A 72 1.30 -8.81 0.24
CA ALA A 72 0.78 -8.33 1.51
C ALA A 72 1.91 -8.25 2.53
N ALA A 73 1.90 -7.19 3.32
CA ALA A 73 2.86 -6.97 4.39
C ALA A 73 2.20 -6.28 5.58
N THR A 74 2.97 -6.07 6.63
CA THR A 74 2.57 -5.29 7.79
C THR A 74 3.64 -4.24 8.06
N LEU A 75 3.21 -3.01 8.33
CA LEU A 75 4.11 -1.94 8.76
C LEU A 75 4.63 -2.24 10.17
N ASP A 76 5.93 -2.05 10.34
CA ASP A 76 6.54 -1.96 11.66
C ASP A 76 6.30 -0.58 12.29
N ASP A 77 6.76 -0.42 13.53
CA ASP A 77 6.57 0.83 14.29
C ASP A 77 7.38 2.02 13.72
N LYS A 78 8.26 1.77 12.74
CA LYS A 78 9.02 2.79 12.01
C LYS A 78 8.40 3.09 10.63
N GLY A 79 7.28 2.46 10.28
CA GLY A 79 6.63 2.59 8.98
C GLY A 79 7.34 1.84 7.86
N ALA A 80 8.25 0.90 8.17
CA ALA A 80 8.86 0.03 7.18
C ALA A 80 8.07 -1.27 7.02
N PHE A 81 8.13 -1.88 5.84
CA PHE A 81 7.51 -3.18 5.59
C PHE A 81 8.42 -4.06 4.73
N LYS A 82 8.25 -5.37 4.90
CA LYS A 82 8.85 -6.40 4.06
C LYS A 82 7.80 -7.44 3.70
N ALA A 83 7.83 -7.90 2.46
CA ALA A 83 6.92 -8.88 1.89
C ALA A 83 7.70 -9.81 0.97
N LYS A 84 7.10 -10.96 0.68
CA LYS A 84 7.47 -11.78 -0.49
C LYS A 84 6.29 -11.79 -1.44
N ALA A 85 6.55 -11.63 -2.73
CA ALA A 85 5.52 -11.71 -3.74
C ALA A 85 5.80 -12.85 -4.71
N ASP A 86 4.77 -13.63 -5.03
CA ASP A 86 4.84 -14.67 -6.03
C ASP A 86 4.76 -14.06 -7.43
N VAL A 87 5.75 -14.34 -8.28
CA VAL A 87 5.79 -13.86 -9.67
C VAL A 87 5.42 -14.94 -10.69
N GLY A 88 5.16 -16.17 -10.23
CA GLY A 88 4.78 -17.35 -11.01
C GLY A 88 5.89 -18.42 -11.05
N GLU A 89 5.48 -19.66 -11.35
CA GLU A 89 6.39 -20.80 -11.54
C GLU A 89 7.28 -21.10 -10.31
N GLY A 90 6.76 -20.81 -9.11
CA GLY A 90 7.49 -21.00 -7.86
C GLY A 90 8.55 -19.94 -7.55
N ASN A 91 8.66 -18.90 -8.39
CA ASN A 91 9.59 -17.79 -8.17
C ASN A 91 8.96 -16.75 -7.23
N VAL A 92 9.76 -16.26 -6.29
CA VAL A 92 9.38 -15.18 -5.38
C VAL A 92 10.33 -14.00 -5.54
N VAL A 93 9.78 -12.79 -5.35
CA VAL A 93 10.54 -11.55 -5.28
C VAL A 93 10.44 -10.99 -3.86
N ASP A 94 11.52 -10.42 -3.36
CA ASP A 94 11.50 -9.72 -2.09
C ASP A 94 10.99 -8.30 -2.31
N VAL A 95 9.99 -7.90 -1.54
CA VAL A 95 9.42 -6.56 -1.56
C VAL A 95 9.76 -5.90 -0.24
N SER A 96 10.31 -4.70 -0.29
CA SER A 96 10.54 -3.89 0.90
C SER A 96 10.19 -2.44 0.63
N GLY A 97 9.86 -1.71 1.67
CA GLY A 97 9.54 -0.30 1.52
C GLY A 97 9.37 0.40 2.84
N THR A 98 9.11 1.70 2.74
CA THR A 98 8.85 2.57 3.87
C THR A 98 7.71 3.50 3.50
N ILE A 99 6.73 3.61 4.38
CA ILE A 99 5.64 4.56 4.30
C ILE A 99 5.89 5.59 5.40
N ALA A 100 6.17 6.82 4.99
CA ALA A 100 6.42 7.94 5.90
C ALA A 100 5.84 9.23 5.31
N ASP A 101 5.49 10.17 6.18
CA ASP A 101 4.83 11.43 5.81
C ASP A 101 5.64 12.27 4.82
N LYS A 102 6.98 12.20 4.92
CA LYS A 102 7.89 13.02 4.10
C LYS A 102 8.36 12.32 2.83
N GLU A 103 8.70 11.03 2.93
CA GLU A 103 9.22 10.27 1.81
C GLU A 103 8.83 8.80 1.95
N SER A 104 7.90 8.35 1.11
CA SER A 104 7.55 6.95 0.99
C SER A 104 8.33 6.33 -0.17
N ARG A 105 8.81 5.09 0.00
CA ARG A 105 9.63 4.39 -1.00
C ARG A 105 9.30 2.92 -1.05
N ILE A 106 9.60 2.31 -2.20
CA ILE A 106 9.51 0.87 -2.39
C ILE A 106 10.70 0.35 -3.18
N LEU A 107 11.03 -0.91 -2.91
CA LEU A 107 12.02 -1.72 -3.57
C LEU A 107 11.43 -3.12 -3.80
N LEU A 108 11.31 -3.52 -5.07
CA LEU A 108 11.15 -4.91 -5.46
C LEU A 108 12.52 -5.41 -5.91
N ASP A 109 13.05 -6.39 -5.19
CA ASP A 109 14.36 -6.97 -5.43
C ASP A 109 14.23 -8.44 -5.86
N GLY A 110 14.56 -8.69 -7.13
CA GLY A 110 14.50 -10.00 -7.77
C GLY A 110 15.38 -10.00 -9.00
N TYR A 111 14.98 -10.71 -10.06
CA TYR A 111 15.73 -10.71 -11.32
C TYR A 111 15.90 -9.29 -11.91
N CYS A 112 14.86 -8.46 -11.76
CA CYS A 112 14.91 -7.04 -12.06
C CYS A 112 14.64 -6.25 -10.78
N LYS A 113 15.46 -5.23 -10.54
CA LYS A 113 15.32 -4.35 -9.40
C LYS A 113 14.44 -3.16 -9.77
N PHE A 114 13.35 -2.97 -9.06
CA PHE A 114 12.49 -1.79 -9.22
C PHE A 114 12.48 -1.01 -7.93
N GLU A 115 13.03 0.20 -7.95
CA GLU A 115 13.06 1.10 -6.80
C GLU A 115 12.54 2.48 -7.17
N GLY A 116 11.91 3.14 -6.22
CA GLY A 116 11.44 4.50 -6.45
C GLY A 116 10.72 5.10 -5.27
N LYS A 117 10.45 6.40 -5.40
CA LYS A 117 9.59 7.13 -4.46
C LYS A 117 8.14 6.82 -4.80
N LEU A 118 7.37 6.55 -3.76
CA LEU A 118 5.94 6.33 -3.81
C LEU A 118 5.23 7.68 -3.72
N THR A 119 4.33 7.94 -4.68
CA THR A 119 3.52 9.15 -4.70
C THR A 119 2.12 8.82 -4.20
N ARG A 120 1.59 9.58 -3.25
CA ARG A 120 0.21 9.42 -2.79
C ARG A 120 -0.75 9.71 -3.95
N LYS A 121 -1.70 8.81 -4.19
CA LYS A 121 -2.75 8.93 -5.19
C LYS A 121 -3.97 9.66 -4.63
#